data_AF-A0A960SNF8-F1
#
_entry.id   AF-A0A960SNF8-F1
#
_cell.length_a   1.000
_cell.length_b   1.000
_cell.length_c   1.000
_cell.angle_alpha   90.00
_cell.angle_beta   90.00
_cell.angle_gamma   90.00
#
_symmetry.space_group_name_H-M   'P 1'
#
loop_
_entity.id
_entity.type
_entity.pdbx_description
1 polymer ?
#
loop_
_entity_poly.entity_id
_entity_poly.type
_entity_poly.pdbx_seq_one_letter_code
_entity_poly.pdbx_strand_id
1 'polypeptide(L)'
;QRQGSTLGPLLKAWGLDFDINKVLADRVYLSQISRGNQPVDEPTWLTLQGDAINTSDIVTADIDRLLMPTAGAFTGTAAEGLTETVLLKSSENSDLMDRTMVQFGANVNNDFKPSGKEYALAVRLTGKFKTAFPDGAPKADAADPAEKEATDEAKADSLKESATDGVVVLIGDSDMVFDQFCVRIQNFFGQQLVSPIFGNLAFAQNVVEQVMGDNDLIAVRSRAVKSRPFTVVRDMQAAAEERYTAQIQQLQQDVRDAEKRITDLSSAAKKDADQRFILPPEAEQEIKNLNAKVADANKQLREVRRNLRKDVDSLETRLKWINIAGMPLVVTFVGLGLALVKRKKTAAK
;
A
#
# COMPACT_ATOMS: atom_id res chain seq x y z
N GLN A 1 -23.99 10.67 14.76
CA GLN A 1 -22.67 10.70 14.11
C GLN A 1 -22.77 11.69 12.97
N ARG A 2 -21.99 12.79 12.96
CA ARG A 2 -21.95 13.66 11.78
C ARG A 2 -21.38 12.81 10.64
N GLN A 3 -22.17 12.57 9.60
CA GLN A 3 -21.64 12.00 8.36
C GLN A 3 -20.52 12.94 7.89
N GLY A 4 -19.35 12.38 7.57
CA GLY A 4 -18.23 13.18 7.09
C GLY A 4 -18.64 13.97 5.85
N SER A 5 -18.16 15.21 5.73
CA SER A 5 -18.33 15.97 4.49
C SER A 5 -17.62 15.24 3.35
N THR A 6 -18.26 15.18 2.17
CA THR A 6 -17.68 14.54 0.98
C THR A 6 -17.58 15.54 -0.15
N LEU A 7 -16.60 15.35 -1.03
CA LEU A 7 -16.45 16.14 -2.25
C LEU A 7 -17.29 15.59 -3.42
N GLY A 8 -18.25 14.71 -3.14
CA GLY A 8 -18.98 13.93 -4.17
C GLY A 8 -19.53 14.75 -5.34
N PRO A 9 -20.27 15.85 -5.11
CA PRO A 9 -20.76 16.71 -6.20
C PRO A 9 -19.65 17.31 -7.06
N LEU A 10 -18.54 17.73 -6.43
CA LEU A 10 -17.39 18.30 -7.12
C LEU A 10 -16.67 17.24 -7.97
N LEU A 11 -16.38 16.08 -7.38
CA LEU A 11 -15.73 14.97 -8.09
C LEU A 11 -16.55 14.53 -9.31
N LYS A 12 -17.88 14.39 -9.15
CA LYS A 12 -18.78 14.04 -10.26
C LYS A 12 -18.76 15.09 -11.37
N ALA A 13 -18.74 16.38 -11.03
CA ALA A 13 -18.62 17.45 -12.03
C ALA A 13 -17.28 17.41 -12.79
N TRP A 14 -16.23 16.88 -12.15
CA TRP A 14 -14.91 16.69 -12.74
C TRP A 14 -14.71 15.33 -13.40
N GLY A 15 -15.73 14.47 -13.42
CA GLY A 15 -15.70 13.14 -14.06
C GLY A 15 -15.10 12.02 -13.21
N LEU A 16 -14.81 12.29 -11.93
CA LEU A 16 -14.22 11.35 -10.99
C LEU A 16 -15.23 10.88 -9.95
N ASP A 17 -14.97 9.70 -9.39
CA ASP A 17 -15.71 9.13 -8.27
C ASP A 17 -14.76 8.65 -7.17
N PHE A 18 -15.23 8.72 -5.92
CA PHE A 18 -14.49 8.29 -4.75
C PHE A 18 -15.46 7.65 -3.74
N ASP A 19 -15.39 6.33 -3.62
CA ASP A 19 -16.27 5.58 -2.72
C ASP A 19 -15.75 5.64 -1.28
N ILE A 20 -16.41 6.46 -0.45
CA ILE A 20 -16.06 6.65 0.96
C ILE A 20 -16.24 5.40 1.84
N ASN A 21 -16.95 4.38 1.32
CA ASN A 21 -17.16 3.10 1.99
C ASN A 21 -16.09 2.08 1.59
N LYS A 22 -15.11 2.47 0.77
CA LYS A 22 -14.04 1.59 0.31
C LYS A 22 -12.68 2.06 0.79
N VAL A 23 -11.83 1.09 1.08
CA VAL A 23 -10.42 1.27 1.39
C VAL A 23 -9.63 0.39 0.42
N LEU A 24 -8.57 0.94 -0.15
CA LEU A 24 -7.69 0.20 -1.02
C LEU A 24 -6.78 -0.71 -0.18
N ALA A 25 -6.78 -2.00 -0.53
CA ALA A 25 -5.76 -2.95 -0.10
C ALA A 25 -4.87 -3.29 -1.29
N ASP A 26 -3.56 -3.44 -1.07
CA ASP A 26 -2.60 -3.80 -2.11
C ASP A 26 -1.54 -4.73 -1.54
N ARG A 27 -1.30 -5.86 -2.21
CA ARG A 27 -0.32 -6.87 -1.76
C ARG A 27 1.10 -6.61 -2.25
N VAL A 28 1.27 -5.77 -3.26
CA VAL A 28 2.59 -5.39 -3.78
C VAL A 28 3.18 -4.25 -2.95
N TYR A 29 2.34 -3.33 -2.47
CA TYR A 29 2.76 -2.16 -1.69
C TYR A 29 2.43 -2.24 -0.19
N LEU A 30 2.09 -3.43 0.33
CA LEU A 30 1.76 -3.59 1.75
C LEU A 30 2.91 -3.17 2.68
N SER A 31 2.55 -2.73 3.88
CA SER A 31 3.49 -2.39 4.94
C SER A 31 3.51 -3.45 6.03
N GLN A 32 4.67 -3.64 6.66
CA GLN A 32 4.79 -4.46 7.87
C GLN A 32 4.69 -3.58 9.11
N ILE A 33 3.66 -3.83 9.93
CA ILE A 33 3.44 -3.12 11.20
C ILE A 33 3.77 -4.03 12.38
N SER A 34 4.21 -3.45 13.48
CA SER A 34 4.44 -4.21 14.71
C SER A 34 3.15 -4.33 15.51
N ARG A 35 2.62 -5.56 15.65
CA ARG A 35 1.55 -5.89 16.59
C ARG A 35 2.11 -6.80 17.67
N GLY A 36 2.22 -6.31 18.91
CA GLY A 36 2.70 -7.12 20.04
C GLY A 36 4.10 -7.70 19.84
N ASN A 37 5.03 -6.91 19.28
CA ASN A 37 6.41 -7.31 19.00
C ASN A 37 6.59 -8.35 17.89
N GLN A 38 5.53 -8.62 17.10
CA GLN A 38 5.60 -9.42 15.88
C GLN A 38 5.31 -8.53 14.67
N PRO A 39 6.10 -8.62 13.59
CA PRO A 39 5.76 -7.98 12.32
C PRO A 39 4.55 -8.69 11.71
N VAL A 40 3.55 -7.90 11.32
CA VAL A 40 2.33 -8.37 10.66
C VAL A 40 2.15 -7.55 9.39
N ASP A 41 1.91 -8.23 8.27
CA ASP A 41 1.59 -7.60 7.00
C ASP A 41 0.22 -6.91 7.09
N GLU A 42 0.17 -5.63 6.72
CA GLU A 42 -1.03 -4.79 6.72
C GLU A 42 -1.29 -4.30 5.29
N PRO A 43 -2.10 -5.02 4.49
CA PRO A 43 -2.35 -4.70 3.09
C PRO A 43 -3.05 -3.36 2.86
N THR A 44 -3.67 -2.80 3.91
CA THR A 44 -4.35 -1.49 3.84
C THR A 44 -3.42 -0.32 4.14
N TRP A 45 -2.18 -0.58 4.57
CA TRP A 45 -1.16 0.45 4.78
C TRP A 45 -0.15 0.38 3.65
N LEU A 46 -0.15 1.38 2.79
CA LEU A 46 0.54 1.31 1.51
C LEU A 46 1.87 2.05 1.57
N THR A 47 2.99 1.32 1.55
CA THR A 47 4.30 1.90 1.29
C THR A 47 4.52 1.96 -0.23
N LEU A 48 4.08 3.06 -0.84
CA LEU A 48 4.24 3.30 -2.28
C LEU A 48 5.70 3.62 -2.59
N GLN A 49 6.21 3.04 -3.67
CA GLN A 49 7.58 3.23 -4.15
C GLN A 49 7.70 2.79 -5.61
N GLY A 50 8.73 3.27 -6.31
CA GLY A 50 8.98 2.87 -7.70
C GLY A 50 7.77 3.15 -8.60
N ASP A 51 7.24 2.13 -9.29
CA ASP A 51 6.18 2.30 -10.29
C ASP A 51 4.83 2.81 -9.75
N ALA A 52 4.61 2.74 -8.43
CA ALA A 52 3.45 3.38 -7.80
C ALA A 52 3.53 4.91 -7.83
N ILE A 53 4.72 5.48 -7.98
CA ILE A 53 4.99 6.92 -7.94
C ILE A 53 5.33 7.38 -9.35
N ASN A 54 4.63 8.40 -9.85
CA ASN A 54 4.91 8.96 -11.16
C ASN A 54 6.18 9.82 -11.14
N THR A 55 7.35 9.20 -11.30
CA THR A 55 8.63 9.93 -11.27
C THR A 55 8.85 10.83 -12.49
N SER A 56 7.98 10.79 -13.50
CA SER A 56 8.04 11.72 -14.63
C SER A 56 7.42 13.07 -14.29
N ASP A 57 6.67 13.15 -13.20
CA ASP A 57 6.08 14.38 -12.70
C ASP A 57 6.99 15.11 -11.73
N ILE A 58 7.08 16.43 -11.85
CA ILE A 58 7.98 17.23 -11.01
C ILE A 58 7.62 17.20 -9.53
N VAL A 59 6.35 16.95 -9.18
CA VAL A 59 5.90 16.86 -7.78
C VAL A 59 6.42 15.61 -7.09
N THR A 60 6.63 14.55 -7.86
CA THR A 60 6.94 13.22 -7.37
C THR A 60 8.29 12.69 -7.85
N ALA A 61 9.04 13.47 -8.62
CA ALA A 61 10.29 13.06 -9.26
C ALA A 61 11.40 12.68 -8.28
N ASP A 62 11.46 13.35 -7.13
CA ASP A 62 12.45 13.16 -6.06
C ASP A 62 11.91 12.35 -4.88
N ILE A 63 10.70 11.80 -5.00
CA ILE A 63 10.05 11.05 -3.94
C ILE A 63 10.35 9.55 -4.09
N ASP A 64 11.19 9.03 -3.19
CA ASP A 64 11.56 7.62 -3.19
C ASP A 64 10.43 6.70 -2.70
N ARG A 65 9.75 7.12 -1.63
CA ARG A 65 8.69 6.32 -0.97
C ARG A 65 7.71 7.19 -0.20
N LEU A 66 6.46 6.73 -0.16
CA LEU A 66 5.37 7.36 0.58
C LEU A 66 4.61 6.31 1.38
N LEU A 67 4.09 6.68 2.54
CA LEU A 67 3.16 5.85 3.29
C LEU A 67 1.74 6.41 3.18
N MET A 68 0.78 5.62 2.74
CA MET A 68 -0.64 5.98 2.74
C MET A 68 -1.46 4.98 3.56
N PRO A 69 -1.75 5.27 4.84
CA PRO A 69 -2.60 4.44 5.68
C PRO A 69 -4.06 4.50 5.23
N THR A 70 -4.65 3.34 4.93
CA THR A 70 -6.08 3.19 4.63
C THR A 70 -6.60 4.13 3.54
N ALA A 71 -5.81 4.31 2.49
CA ALA A 71 -6.14 5.17 1.37
C ALA A 71 -7.43 4.72 0.65
N GLY A 72 -8.23 5.68 0.22
CA GLY A 72 -9.25 5.47 -0.81
C GLY A 72 -8.65 5.62 -2.21
N ALA A 73 -9.46 5.32 -3.22
CA ALA A 73 -9.06 5.41 -4.62
C ALA A 73 -10.04 6.27 -5.45
N PHE A 74 -9.49 7.01 -6.40
CA PHE A 74 -10.25 7.70 -7.44
C PHE A 74 -10.49 6.77 -8.62
N THR A 75 -11.71 6.82 -9.15
CA THR A 75 -12.11 6.12 -10.37
C THR A 75 -12.82 7.07 -11.31
N GLY A 76 -13.04 6.65 -12.56
CA GLY A 76 -13.68 7.48 -13.59
C GLY A 76 -12.67 8.02 -14.59
N THR A 77 -13.07 9.08 -15.29
CA THR A 77 -12.27 9.73 -16.32
C THR A 77 -12.54 11.23 -16.25
N ALA A 78 -11.48 12.04 -16.26
CA ALA A 78 -11.63 13.50 -16.27
C ALA A 78 -12.68 14.00 -17.29
N ALA A 79 -13.50 14.94 -16.83
CA ALA A 79 -14.50 15.59 -17.65
C ALA A 79 -13.88 16.37 -18.82
N GLU A 80 -14.68 16.64 -19.84
CA GLU A 80 -14.25 17.41 -21.01
C GLU A 80 -13.66 18.77 -20.60
N GLY A 81 -12.49 19.10 -21.13
CA GLY A 81 -11.74 20.32 -20.81
C GLY A 81 -10.76 20.17 -19.65
N LEU A 82 -10.73 19.01 -18.99
CA LEU A 82 -9.76 18.66 -17.94
C LEU A 82 -8.78 17.60 -18.44
N THR A 83 -7.51 17.75 -18.04
CA THR A 83 -6.46 16.74 -18.21
C THR A 83 -6.14 16.12 -16.86
N GLU A 84 -6.25 14.79 -16.80
CA GLU A 84 -5.90 14.00 -15.63
C GLU A 84 -4.46 13.50 -15.71
N THR A 85 -3.70 13.73 -14.64
CA THR A 85 -2.38 13.13 -14.42
C THR A 85 -2.41 12.32 -13.13
N VAL A 86 -2.23 11.02 -13.22
CA VAL A 86 -2.08 10.16 -12.05
C VAL A 86 -0.69 10.37 -11.45
N LEU A 87 -0.64 10.78 -10.18
CA LEU A 87 0.60 11.01 -9.43
C LEU A 87 1.01 9.76 -8.64
N LEU A 88 0.04 9.12 -8.00
CA LEU A 88 0.22 7.93 -7.19
C LEU A 88 -0.81 6.88 -7.60
N LYS A 89 -0.39 5.61 -7.71
CA LYS A 89 -1.25 4.50 -8.10
C LYS A 89 -0.96 3.20 -7.35
N SER A 90 -1.96 2.33 -7.31
CA SER A 90 -1.82 0.95 -6.84
C SER A 90 -1.23 0.03 -7.91
N SER A 91 -0.95 -1.22 -7.53
CA SER A 91 -0.62 -2.32 -8.44
C SER A 91 -1.89 -3.00 -8.96
N GLU A 92 -1.73 -3.87 -9.96
CA GLU A 92 -2.81 -4.76 -10.41
C GLU A 92 -3.24 -5.78 -9.33
N ASN A 93 -2.39 -6.04 -8.34
CA ASN A 93 -2.67 -6.90 -7.18
C ASN A 93 -3.23 -6.04 -6.02
N SER A 94 -4.32 -5.33 -6.33
CA SER A 94 -5.05 -4.48 -5.38
C SER A 94 -6.55 -4.75 -5.41
N ASP A 95 -7.24 -4.42 -4.32
CA ASP A 95 -8.66 -4.63 -4.11
C ASP A 95 -9.30 -3.46 -3.34
N LEU A 96 -10.57 -3.16 -3.62
CA LEU A 96 -11.36 -2.16 -2.92
C LEU A 96 -12.23 -2.84 -1.86
N MET A 97 -11.74 -2.84 -0.63
CA MET A 97 -12.35 -3.52 0.50
C MET A 97 -13.39 -2.64 1.20
N ASP A 98 -14.38 -3.26 1.82
CA ASP A 98 -15.36 -2.53 2.61
C ASP A 98 -14.70 -1.90 3.84
N ARG A 99 -14.85 -0.58 3.99
CA ARG A 99 -14.26 0.22 5.07
C ARG A 99 -14.69 -0.28 6.44
N THR A 100 -15.94 -0.68 6.59
CA THR A 100 -16.52 -1.07 7.87
C THR A 100 -15.93 -2.41 8.31
N MET A 101 -15.76 -3.34 7.37
CA MET A 101 -15.06 -4.61 7.61
C MET A 101 -13.60 -4.40 8.05
N VAL A 102 -12.85 -3.54 7.35
CA VAL A 102 -11.46 -3.20 7.71
C VAL A 102 -11.39 -2.58 9.11
N GLN A 103 -12.28 -1.62 9.41
CA GLN A 103 -12.33 -0.94 10.70
C GLN A 103 -12.62 -1.89 11.88
N PHE A 104 -13.50 -2.88 11.68
CA PHE A 104 -13.83 -3.88 12.70
C PHE A 104 -12.83 -5.05 12.77
N GLY A 105 -11.70 -4.95 12.07
CA GLY A 105 -10.62 -5.94 12.16
C GLY A 105 -10.96 -7.25 11.44
N ALA A 106 -11.79 -7.19 10.39
CA ALA A 106 -11.90 -8.30 9.46
C ALA A 106 -10.50 -8.70 9.00
N ASN A 107 -10.27 -10.00 8.80
CA ASN A 107 -9.01 -10.46 8.28
C ASN A 107 -8.95 -10.10 6.80
N VAL A 108 -8.42 -8.91 6.51
CA VAL A 108 -8.21 -8.34 5.16
C VAL A 108 -7.60 -9.40 4.23
N ASN A 109 -6.70 -10.23 4.75
CA ASN A 109 -6.05 -11.28 3.99
C ASN A 109 -6.96 -12.43 3.52
N ASN A 110 -8.11 -12.66 4.16
CA ASN A 110 -9.06 -13.71 3.78
C ASN A 110 -9.95 -13.26 2.62
N ASP A 111 -10.43 -12.02 2.68
CA ASP A 111 -11.45 -11.50 1.77
C ASP A 111 -10.85 -10.77 0.56
N PHE A 112 -9.54 -10.47 0.61
CA PHE A 112 -8.81 -9.83 -0.48
C PHE A 112 -8.88 -10.64 -1.78
N LYS A 113 -9.31 -9.99 -2.86
CA LYS A 113 -9.32 -10.56 -4.20
C LYS A 113 -8.66 -9.59 -5.18
N PRO A 114 -7.57 -9.97 -5.85
CA PRO A 114 -6.93 -9.07 -6.80
C PRO A 114 -7.91 -8.67 -7.90
N SER A 115 -8.11 -7.36 -8.06
CA SER A 115 -8.97 -6.79 -9.09
C SER A 115 -8.37 -6.88 -10.49
N GLY A 116 -7.05 -7.06 -10.59
CA GLY A 116 -6.31 -6.98 -11.85
C GLY A 116 -6.26 -5.56 -12.44
N LYS A 117 -6.54 -4.54 -11.62
CA LYS A 117 -6.59 -3.13 -12.05
C LYS A 117 -5.71 -2.28 -11.15
N GLU A 118 -5.10 -1.27 -11.75
CA GLU A 118 -4.47 -0.18 -11.02
C GLU A 118 -5.54 0.86 -10.65
N TYR A 119 -5.45 1.39 -9.45
CA TYR A 119 -6.32 2.44 -8.93
C TYR A 119 -5.51 3.71 -8.68
N ALA A 120 -6.09 4.86 -9.00
CA ALA A 120 -5.45 6.15 -8.75
C ALA A 120 -5.62 6.55 -7.27
N LEU A 121 -4.49 6.75 -6.58
CA LEU A 121 -4.44 7.15 -5.17
C LEU A 121 -4.27 8.66 -5.00
N ALA A 122 -3.61 9.29 -5.95
CA ALA A 122 -3.55 10.74 -6.07
C ALA A 122 -3.55 11.15 -7.54
N VAL A 123 -4.34 12.16 -7.87
CA VAL A 123 -4.50 12.68 -9.24
C VAL A 123 -4.38 14.20 -9.26
N ARG A 124 -3.82 14.74 -10.32
CA ARG A 124 -3.85 16.17 -10.63
C ARG A 124 -4.72 16.40 -11.85
N LEU A 125 -5.70 17.29 -11.69
CA LEU A 125 -6.56 17.79 -12.74
C LEU A 125 -6.08 19.19 -13.14
N THR A 126 -5.99 19.45 -14.44
CA THR A 126 -5.61 20.75 -15.01
C THR A 126 -6.56 21.11 -16.14
N GLY A 127 -6.86 22.40 -16.30
CA GLY A 127 -7.71 22.91 -17.38
C GLY A 127 -8.87 23.74 -16.86
N LYS A 128 -9.96 23.83 -17.63
CA LYS A 128 -11.13 24.65 -17.28
C LYS A 128 -12.15 23.89 -16.48
N PHE A 129 -12.42 24.36 -15.26
CA PHE A 129 -13.33 23.70 -14.34
C PHE A 129 -14.73 24.27 -14.46
N LYS A 130 -15.70 23.39 -14.76
CA LYS A 130 -17.12 23.71 -14.69
C LYS A 130 -17.62 23.62 -13.24
N THR A 131 -18.56 24.48 -12.87
CA THR A 131 -19.14 24.47 -11.53
C THR A 131 -19.99 23.20 -11.31
N ALA A 132 -19.86 22.60 -10.12
CA ALA A 132 -20.77 21.54 -9.66
C ALA A 132 -22.14 22.08 -9.21
N PHE A 133 -22.28 23.40 -9.10
CA PHE A 133 -23.47 24.09 -8.58
C PHE A 133 -23.96 25.12 -9.60
N PRO A 134 -24.46 24.69 -10.78
CA PRO A 134 -24.91 25.60 -11.84
C PRO A 134 -26.11 26.44 -11.40
N ASP A 135 -26.92 25.95 -10.46
CA ASP A 135 -28.10 26.65 -9.95
C ASP A 135 -27.83 27.54 -8.73
N GLY A 136 -26.56 27.71 -8.35
CA GLY A 136 -26.13 28.49 -7.19
C GLY A 136 -25.92 27.64 -5.94
N ALA A 137 -25.70 28.30 -4.80
CA ALA A 137 -25.39 27.61 -3.54
C ALA A 137 -26.47 26.58 -3.19
N PRO A 138 -26.10 25.36 -2.74
CA PRO A 138 -27.07 24.40 -2.27
C PRO A 138 -27.87 24.99 -1.11
N LYS A 139 -29.19 24.76 -1.12
CA LYS A 139 -30.08 25.24 -0.05
C LYS A 139 -29.59 24.66 1.28
N ALA A 140 -29.27 25.53 2.24
CA ALA A 140 -28.95 25.09 3.59
C ALA A 140 -30.16 24.34 4.18
N ASP A 141 -29.91 23.23 4.87
CA ASP A 141 -30.90 22.62 5.76
C ASP A 141 -31.08 23.54 6.99
N ALA A 142 -31.76 24.67 6.78
CA ALA A 142 -31.85 25.73 7.76
C ALA A 142 -32.75 25.31 8.94
N ALA A 143 -32.13 25.01 10.08
CA ALA A 143 -32.79 25.01 11.39
C ALA A 143 -33.04 26.45 11.90
N ASP A 144 -32.38 27.45 11.31
CA ASP A 144 -32.41 28.84 11.77
C ASP A 144 -32.93 29.80 10.68
N PRO A 145 -33.94 30.66 10.96
CA PRO A 145 -34.50 31.59 9.98
C PRO A 145 -33.51 32.61 9.40
N ALA A 146 -32.39 32.89 10.08
CA ALA A 146 -31.36 33.83 9.63
C ALA A 146 -30.53 33.31 8.44
N GLU A 147 -30.44 32.00 8.22
CA GLU A 147 -29.75 31.41 7.05
C GLU A 147 -30.58 31.45 5.76
N LYS A 148 -31.90 31.69 5.87
CA LYS A 148 -32.78 31.83 4.70
C LYS A 148 -32.62 33.15 3.98
N GLU A 149 -32.30 34.24 4.68
CA GLU A 149 -32.07 35.55 4.03
C GLU A 149 -30.74 35.59 3.28
N ALA A 150 -29.72 34.85 3.73
CA ALA A 150 -28.42 34.75 3.04
C ALA A 150 -28.46 33.92 1.74
N THR A 151 -29.46 33.06 1.55
CA THR A 151 -29.58 32.19 0.36
C THR A 151 -30.32 32.86 -0.80
N ASP A 152 -31.19 33.84 -0.54
CA ASP A 152 -31.91 34.58 -1.58
C ASP A 152 -31.07 35.73 -2.19
N GLU A 153 -30.10 36.29 -1.45
CA GLU A 153 -29.16 37.31 -1.97
C GLU A 153 -28.01 36.72 -2.80
N ALA A 154 -27.76 35.41 -2.72
CA ALA A 154 -26.65 34.72 -3.41
C ALA A 154 -26.98 34.28 -4.86
N LYS A 155 -27.94 34.93 -5.51
CA LYS A 155 -28.14 34.86 -6.98
C LYS A 155 -27.17 35.75 -7.77
N ALA A 156 -26.10 36.22 -7.12
CA ALA A 156 -25.01 36.92 -7.79
C ALA A 156 -24.31 36.01 -8.81
N ASP A 157 -23.77 36.62 -9.87
CA ASP A 157 -23.05 36.03 -11.00
C ASP A 157 -21.94 35.05 -10.58
N SER A 158 -22.33 33.82 -10.23
CA SER A 158 -21.39 32.73 -9.99
C SER A 158 -20.82 32.24 -11.30
N LEU A 159 -19.49 32.17 -11.38
CA LEU A 159 -18.79 31.62 -12.53
C LEU A 159 -19.26 30.18 -12.78
N LYS A 160 -19.78 29.93 -13.98
CA LYS A 160 -20.19 28.58 -14.41
C LYS A 160 -19.01 27.75 -14.91
N GLU A 161 -17.93 28.43 -15.27
CA GLU A 161 -16.66 27.87 -15.71
C GLU A 161 -15.53 28.78 -15.23
N SER A 162 -14.36 28.21 -14.94
CA SER A 162 -13.18 28.97 -14.58
C SER A 162 -12.75 29.91 -15.71
N ALA A 163 -12.41 31.16 -15.37
CA ALA A 163 -11.99 32.16 -16.34
C ALA A 163 -10.66 31.79 -17.02
N THR A 164 -9.76 31.19 -16.26
CA THR A 164 -8.47 30.66 -16.69
C THR A 164 -8.40 29.16 -16.39
N ASP A 165 -7.36 28.52 -16.90
CA ASP A 165 -7.03 27.15 -16.49
C ASP A 165 -6.68 27.15 -15.00
N GLY A 166 -7.19 26.13 -14.30
CA GLY A 166 -6.93 25.88 -12.89
C GLY A 166 -6.16 24.59 -12.70
N VAL A 167 -5.75 24.34 -11.47
CA VAL A 167 -5.11 23.10 -11.03
C VAL A 167 -5.78 22.62 -9.74
N VAL A 168 -6.15 21.34 -9.70
CA VAL A 168 -6.66 20.68 -8.50
C VAL A 168 -5.89 19.38 -8.30
N VAL A 169 -5.33 19.18 -7.11
CA VAL A 169 -4.68 17.92 -6.72
C VAL A 169 -5.58 17.22 -5.70
N LEU A 170 -5.95 15.98 -6.00
CA LEU A 170 -6.79 15.14 -5.17
C LEU A 170 -5.94 13.99 -4.62
N ILE A 171 -6.03 13.76 -3.31
CA ILE A 171 -5.26 12.75 -2.59
C ILE A 171 -6.25 11.91 -1.76
N GLY A 172 -6.19 10.59 -1.91
CA GLY A 172 -7.15 9.66 -1.33
C GLY A 172 -6.96 9.35 0.15
N ASP A 173 -6.03 10.04 0.81
CA ASP A 173 -5.66 9.81 2.21
C ASP A 173 -5.22 11.14 2.86
N SER A 174 -5.94 11.56 3.90
CA SER A 174 -5.58 12.74 4.69
C SER A 174 -4.56 12.44 5.79
N ASP A 175 -4.50 11.19 6.26
CA ASP A 175 -3.61 10.76 7.33
C ASP A 175 -2.17 10.62 6.84
N MET A 176 -1.94 10.60 5.52
CA MET A 176 -0.59 10.58 4.96
C MET A 176 0.27 11.77 5.41
N VAL A 177 -0.28 12.87 5.93
CA VAL A 177 0.51 14.00 6.48
C VAL A 177 0.45 14.08 8.01
N PHE A 178 -0.13 13.08 8.67
CA PHE A 178 -0.18 13.04 10.12
C PHE A 178 1.20 12.68 10.70
N ASP A 179 1.62 13.39 11.74
CA ASP A 179 2.97 13.30 12.31
C ASP A 179 3.40 11.86 12.62
N GLN A 180 2.49 11.05 13.14
CA GLN A 180 2.75 9.65 13.50
C GLN A 180 3.18 8.77 12.31
N PHE A 181 2.79 9.15 11.09
CA PHE A 181 3.15 8.45 9.86
C PHE A 181 4.32 9.11 9.12
N CYS A 182 4.56 10.41 9.35
CA CYS A 182 5.52 11.19 8.58
C CYS A 182 6.86 11.38 9.27
N VAL A 183 6.86 11.52 10.60
CA VAL A 183 8.03 11.96 11.35
C VAL A 183 8.30 11.07 12.55
N ARG A 184 9.59 10.91 12.85
CA ARG A 184 10.09 10.32 14.08
C ARG A 184 10.58 11.45 14.97
N ILE A 185 9.88 11.63 16.08
CA ILE A 185 10.23 12.63 17.11
C ILE A 185 11.00 11.90 18.23
N GLN A 186 12.24 12.33 18.47
CA GLN A 186 13.08 11.84 19.57
C GLN A 186 13.38 12.98 20.53
N ASN A 187 13.19 12.74 21.83
CA ASN A 187 13.61 13.70 22.85
C ASN A 187 15.09 13.45 23.18
N PHE A 188 15.94 14.44 22.95
CA PHE A 188 17.36 14.40 23.26
C PHE A 188 17.73 15.63 24.09
N PHE A 189 18.13 15.42 25.35
CA PHE A 189 18.46 16.50 26.30
C PHE A 189 17.42 17.64 26.39
N GLY A 190 16.12 17.30 26.36
CA GLY A 190 15.04 18.28 26.43
C GLY A 190 14.72 19.00 25.12
N GLN A 191 15.39 18.66 24.02
CA GLN A 191 15.09 19.12 22.67
C GLN A 191 14.39 18.01 21.87
N GLN A 192 13.41 18.39 21.05
CA GLN A 192 12.76 17.47 20.12
C GLN A 192 13.54 17.45 18.80
N LEU A 193 14.14 16.31 18.48
CA LEU A 193 14.73 16.06 17.17
C LEU A 193 13.67 15.39 16.29
N VAL A 194 13.28 16.07 15.22
CA VAL A 194 12.27 15.61 14.26
C VAL A 194 13.00 15.12 13.00
N SER A 195 12.76 13.87 12.62
CA SER A 195 13.35 13.26 11.42
C SER A 195 12.26 12.65 10.54
N PRO A 196 12.19 12.98 9.24
CA PRO A 196 11.22 12.35 8.33
C PRO A 196 11.44 10.84 8.20
N ILE A 197 10.35 10.07 8.10
CA ILE A 197 10.38 8.61 7.92
C ILE A 197 10.17 8.24 6.45
N PHE A 198 9.27 8.97 5.76
CA PHE A 198 8.90 8.81 4.36
C PHE A 198 8.93 10.17 3.63
N GLY A 199 8.73 10.17 2.32
CA GLY A 199 8.66 11.38 1.49
C GLY A 199 7.35 12.16 1.60
N ASN A 200 6.47 11.84 2.56
CA ASN A 200 5.11 12.38 2.63
C ASN A 200 5.08 13.91 2.77
N LEU A 201 5.96 14.46 3.62
CA LEU A 201 6.09 15.90 3.80
C LEU A 201 6.66 16.59 2.56
N ALA A 202 7.66 15.97 1.93
CA ALA A 202 8.24 16.48 0.68
C ALA A 202 7.19 16.49 -0.43
N PHE A 203 6.40 15.43 -0.58
CA PHE A 203 5.30 15.38 -1.53
C PHE A 203 4.26 16.48 -1.28
N ALA A 204 3.82 16.65 -0.03
CA ALA A 204 2.88 17.72 0.33
C ALA A 204 3.45 19.11 0.04
N GLN A 205 4.73 19.34 0.35
CA GLN A 205 5.41 20.59 0.04
C GLN A 205 5.52 20.81 -1.48
N ASN A 206 5.93 19.80 -2.24
CA ASN A 206 6.02 19.86 -3.70
C ASN A 206 4.66 20.17 -4.34
N VAL A 207 3.56 19.61 -3.82
CA VAL A 207 2.19 19.93 -4.25
C VAL A 207 1.88 21.40 -3.97
N VAL A 208 2.15 21.89 -2.77
CA VAL A 208 1.91 23.29 -2.40
C VAL A 208 2.73 24.24 -3.27
N GLU A 209 4.03 23.97 -3.44
CA GLU A 209 4.90 24.77 -4.31
C GLU A 209 4.44 24.76 -5.76
N GLN A 210 3.96 23.62 -6.26
CA GLN A 210 3.41 23.54 -7.60
C GLN A 210 2.15 24.40 -7.74
N VAL A 211 1.19 24.26 -6.81
CA VAL A 211 -0.10 24.99 -6.88
C VAL A 211 0.07 26.49 -6.60
N MET A 212 1.12 26.90 -5.88
CA MET A 212 1.51 28.30 -5.71
C MET A 212 2.22 28.89 -6.94
N GLY A 213 2.66 28.05 -7.88
CA GLY A 213 3.27 28.48 -9.13
C GLY A 213 2.27 29.05 -10.14
N ASP A 214 2.79 29.52 -11.27
CA ASP A 214 1.96 29.99 -12.39
C ASP A 214 1.34 28.80 -13.13
N ASN A 215 0.02 28.83 -13.35
CA ASN A 215 -0.74 27.75 -13.97
C ASN A 215 -0.21 27.37 -15.36
N ASP A 216 0.24 28.37 -16.14
CA ASP A 216 0.79 28.17 -17.49
C ASP A 216 2.13 27.42 -17.47
N LEU A 217 2.91 27.55 -16.38
CA LEU A 217 4.20 26.88 -16.21
C LEU A 217 4.07 25.47 -15.61
N ILE A 218 2.99 25.21 -14.86
CA ILE A 218 2.71 23.89 -14.27
C ILE A 218 2.52 22.85 -15.38
N ALA A 219 1.84 23.20 -16.47
CA ALA A 219 1.57 22.29 -17.59
C ALA A 219 2.83 21.90 -18.40
N VAL A 220 3.88 22.74 -18.43
CA VAL A 220 5.06 22.55 -19.28
C VAL A 220 6.21 21.80 -18.57
N ARG A 221 6.25 21.81 -17.22
CA ARG A 221 7.38 21.27 -16.43
C ARG A 221 7.45 19.74 -16.28
N SER A 222 6.46 18.97 -16.75
CA SER A 222 6.36 17.52 -16.50
C SER A 222 7.00 16.60 -17.56
N ARG A 223 7.90 17.09 -18.42
CA ARG A 223 8.53 16.22 -19.44
C ARG A 223 9.67 15.34 -18.89
N ALA A 224 9.26 14.14 -18.49
CA ALA A 224 9.84 12.82 -18.76
C ALA A 224 11.31 12.56 -18.34
N VAL A 225 11.48 12.23 -17.06
CA VAL A 225 12.47 11.21 -16.66
C VAL A 225 11.71 9.88 -16.51
N LYS A 226 11.88 8.98 -17.49
CA LYS A 226 11.29 7.63 -17.44
C LYS A 226 12.06 6.79 -16.44
N SER A 227 11.58 6.70 -15.20
CA SER A 227 12.10 5.73 -14.23
C SER A 227 11.72 4.32 -14.64
N ARG A 228 12.63 3.38 -14.40
CA ARG A 228 12.41 1.93 -14.56
C ARG A 228 12.91 1.26 -13.28
N PRO A 229 12.12 1.31 -12.19
CA PRO A 229 12.49 0.71 -10.94
C PRO A 229 12.53 -0.83 -11.05
N PHE A 230 13.34 -1.46 -10.21
CA PHE A 230 13.42 -2.92 -10.15
C PHE A 230 12.24 -3.47 -9.34
N THR A 231 11.22 -4.04 -10.00
CA THR A 231 10.01 -4.57 -9.33
C THR A 231 9.98 -6.08 -9.14
N VAL A 232 10.80 -6.82 -9.90
CA VAL A 232 10.73 -8.29 -10.02
C VAL A 232 10.64 -9.02 -8.67
N VAL A 233 11.46 -8.64 -7.69
CA VAL A 233 11.48 -9.31 -6.37
C VAL A 233 10.19 -9.07 -5.60
N ARG A 234 9.67 -7.84 -5.63
CA ARG A 234 8.45 -7.45 -4.94
C ARG A 234 7.24 -8.14 -5.56
N ASP A 235 7.15 -8.16 -6.89
CA ASP A 235 6.05 -8.82 -7.60
C ASP A 235 6.08 -10.34 -7.36
N MET A 236 7.28 -10.93 -7.24
CA MET A 236 7.47 -12.34 -6.86
C MET A 236 7.03 -12.62 -5.41
N GLN A 237 7.32 -11.72 -4.47
CA GLN A 237 6.87 -11.83 -3.08
C GLN A 237 5.34 -11.77 -3.00
N ALA A 238 4.71 -10.80 -3.67
CA ALA A 238 3.25 -10.68 -3.71
C ALA A 238 2.57 -11.93 -4.32
N ALA A 239 3.14 -12.49 -5.39
CA ALA A 239 2.65 -13.73 -6.00
C ALA A 239 2.84 -14.96 -5.10
N ALA A 240 3.93 -15.01 -4.32
CA ALA A 240 4.16 -16.08 -3.36
C ALA A 240 3.17 -15.99 -2.19
N GLU A 241 2.94 -14.80 -1.66
CA GLU A 241 1.95 -14.54 -0.62
C GLU A 241 0.56 -15.01 -1.04
N GLU A 242 0.13 -14.69 -2.26
CA GLU A 242 -1.16 -15.14 -2.79
C GLU A 242 -1.31 -16.68 -2.73
N ARG A 243 -0.27 -17.43 -3.09
CA ARG A 243 -0.31 -18.91 -3.12
C ARG A 243 -0.37 -19.54 -1.73
N TYR A 244 0.31 -18.97 -0.75
CA TYR A 244 0.49 -19.60 0.56
C TYR A 244 -0.40 -19.02 1.66
N THR A 245 -1.06 -17.89 1.42
CA THR A 245 -1.92 -17.22 2.43
C THR A 245 -2.99 -18.15 2.98
N ALA A 246 -3.75 -18.83 2.11
CA ALA A 246 -4.82 -19.74 2.54
C ALA A 246 -4.27 -20.91 3.40
N GLN A 247 -3.12 -21.45 3.02
CA GLN A 247 -2.47 -22.54 3.76
C GLN A 247 -1.96 -22.07 5.13
N ILE A 248 -1.36 -20.87 5.21
CA ILE A 248 -0.92 -20.28 6.48
C ILE A 248 -2.12 -20.08 7.41
N GLN A 249 -3.22 -19.55 6.89
CA GLN A 249 -4.44 -19.30 7.65
C GLN A 249 -5.04 -20.60 8.20
N GLN A 250 -5.12 -21.65 7.37
CA GLN A 250 -5.61 -22.96 7.78
C GLN A 250 -4.75 -23.53 8.92
N LEU A 251 -3.43 -23.53 8.77
CA LEU A 251 -2.53 -24.03 9.81
C LEU A 251 -2.60 -23.21 11.11
N GLN A 252 -2.74 -21.89 11.00
CA GLN A 252 -2.95 -21.02 12.17
C GLN A 252 -4.30 -21.28 12.85
N GLN A 253 -5.33 -21.64 12.09
CA GLN A 253 -6.63 -22.01 12.64
C GLN A 253 -6.55 -23.36 13.37
N ASP A 254 -5.91 -24.35 12.76
CA ASP A 254 -5.68 -25.67 13.38
C ASP A 254 -4.92 -25.56 14.71
N VAL A 255 -3.88 -24.70 14.76
CA VAL A 255 -3.14 -24.42 16.01
C VAL A 255 -4.06 -23.79 17.05
N ARG A 256 -4.83 -22.76 16.70
CA ARG A 256 -5.74 -22.07 17.63
C ARG A 256 -6.81 -23.00 18.17
N ASP A 257 -7.40 -23.83 17.32
CA ASP A 257 -8.46 -24.75 17.72
C ASP A 257 -7.91 -25.89 18.61
N ALA A 258 -6.70 -26.37 18.33
CA ALA A 258 -6.01 -27.33 19.18
C ALA A 258 -5.64 -26.73 20.56
N GLU A 259 -5.12 -25.50 20.60
CA GLU A 259 -4.78 -24.80 21.85
C GLU A 259 -6.01 -24.53 22.72
N LYS A 260 -7.14 -24.13 22.11
CA LYS A 260 -8.41 -23.99 22.82
C LYS A 260 -8.84 -25.31 23.46
N ARG A 261 -8.79 -26.40 22.69
CA ARG A 261 -9.18 -27.73 23.17
C ARG A 261 -8.28 -28.24 24.29
N ILE A 262 -6.98 -27.97 24.23
CA ILE A 262 -6.05 -28.25 25.35
C ILE A 262 -6.44 -27.47 26.60
N THR A 263 -6.80 -26.19 26.44
CA THR A 263 -7.22 -25.31 27.55
C THR A 263 -8.54 -25.79 28.16
N ASP A 264 -9.50 -26.21 27.33
CA ASP A 264 -10.79 -26.75 27.78
C ASP A 264 -10.63 -28.07 28.55
N LEU A 265 -9.83 -29.02 28.02
CA LEU A 265 -9.55 -30.29 28.68
C LEU A 265 -8.80 -30.10 30.01
N SER A 266 -7.82 -29.20 30.03
CA SER A 266 -7.04 -28.91 31.24
C SER A 266 -7.82 -28.12 32.31
N SER A 267 -8.83 -27.35 31.91
CA SER A 267 -9.72 -26.63 32.84
C SER A 267 -10.88 -27.50 33.34
N ALA A 268 -11.42 -28.39 32.51
CA ALA A 268 -12.40 -29.39 32.92
C ALA A 268 -11.82 -30.35 33.97
N ALA A 269 -10.57 -30.80 33.78
CA ALA A 269 -9.85 -31.63 34.74
C ALA A 269 -9.56 -30.94 36.09
N LYS A 270 -9.66 -29.61 36.17
CA LYS A 270 -9.47 -28.84 37.42
C LYS A 270 -10.77 -28.59 38.21
N LYS A 271 -11.95 -28.82 37.62
CA LYS A 271 -13.26 -28.54 38.26
C LYS A 271 -13.84 -29.73 39.03
N ASP A 272 -13.37 -30.96 38.81
CA ASP A 272 -13.71 -32.12 39.65
C ASP A 272 -12.89 -32.07 40.95
N ALA A 273 -13.41 -31.32 41.91
CA ALA A 273 -12.65 -30.75 43.01
C ALA A 273 -12.53 -31.61 44.29
N ASP A 274 -12.76 -32.93 44.27
CA ASP A 274 -12.77 -33.70 45.53
C ASP A 274 -11.93 -34.98 45.59
N GLN A 275 -11.29 -35.41 44.51
CA GLN A 275 -10.34 -36.53 44.57
C GLN A 275 -9.15 -36.31 43.64
N ARG A 276 -7.97 -36.11 44.25
CA ARG A 276 -6.61 -36.16 43.68
C ARG A 276 -6.44 -35.60 42.25
N PHE A 277 -5.70 -34.50 42.19
CA PHE A 277 -4.96 -33.81 41.11
C PHE A 277 -4.38 -34.62 39.91
N ILE A 278 -5.01 -35.70 39.46
CA ILE A 278 -4.56 -36.60 38.41
C ILE A 278 -5.56 -36.44 37.27
N LEU A 279 -5.10 -35.90 36.14
CA LEU A 279 -5.92 -35.87 34.92
C LEU A 279 -6.33 -37.30 34.57
N PRO A 280 -7.60 -37.53 34.13
CA PRO A 280 -8.00 -38.83 33.61
C PRO A 280 -7.02 -39.27 32.50
N PRO A 281 -6.57 -40.55 32.47
CA PRO A 281 -5.58 -41.01 31.50
C PRO A 281 -6.01 -40.79 30.04
N GLU A 282 -7.33 -40.79 29.78
CA GLU A 282 -7.89 -40.46 28.47
C GLU A 282 -7.68 -38.98 28.09
N ALA A 283 -7.85 -38.05 29.05
CA ALA A 283 -7.62 -36.63 28.85
C ALA A 283 -6.13 -36.29 28.68
N GLU A 284 -5.24 -36.95 29.42
CA GLU A 284 -3.79 -36.82 29.22
C GLU A 284 -3.36 -37.27 27.82
N GLN A 285 -3.93 -38.37 27.34
CA GLN A 285 -3.62 -38.91 26.02
C GLN A 285 -4.17 -38.01 24.89
N GLU A 286 -5.37 -37.43 25.05
CA GLU A 286 -5.91 -36.44 24.10
C GLU A 286 -5.06 -35.16 24.08
N ILE A 287 -4.64 -34.64 25.24
CA ILE A 287 -3.74 -33.47 25.33
C ILE A 287 -2.39 -33.76 24.64
N LYS A 288 -1.82 -34.96 24.84
CA LYS A 288 -0.57 -35.37 24.17
C LYS A 288 -0.72 -35.40 22.65
N ASN A 289 -1.84 -35.91 22.15
CA ASN A 289 -2.15 -35.94 20.72
C ASN A 289 -2.34 -34.52 20.15
N LEU A 290 -3.03 -33.64 20.87
CA LEU A 290 -3.21 -32.24 20.48
C LEU A 290 -1.88 -31.48 20.47
N ASN A 291 -1.01 -31.68 21.47
CA ASN A 291 0.34 -31.11 21.49
C ASN A 291 1.17 -31.58 20.29
N ALA A 292 1.06 -32.86 19.90
CA ALA A 292 1.73 -33.38 18.71
C ALA A 292 1.19 -32.72 17.42
N LYS A 293 -0.12 -32.50 17.31
CA LYS A 293 -0.74 -31.77 16.18
C LYS A 293 -0.26 -30.32 16.12
N VAL A 294 -0.20 -29.62 17.25
CA VAL A 294 0.33 -28.25 17.32
C VAL A 294 1.80 -28.21 16.87
N ALA A 295 2.61 -29.17 17.31
CA ALA A 295 4.01 -29.26 16.90
C ALA A 295 4.15 -29.48 15.38
N ASP A 296 3.35 -30.36 14.81
CA ASP A 296 3.36 -30.63 13.36
C ASP A 296 2.85 -29.42 12.55
N ALA A 297 1.75 -28.80 12.95
CA ALA A 297 1.23 -27.60 12.31
C ALA A 297 2.24 -26.43 12.35
N ASN A 298 2.96 -26.26 13.47
CA ASN A 298 4.05 -25.28 13.58
C ASN A 298 5.24 -25.60 12.66
N LYS A 299 5.56 -26.88 12.47
CA LYS A 299 6.60 -27.32 11.52
C LYS A 299 6.17 -27.00 10.08
N GLN A 300 4.93 -27.31 9.73
CA GLN A 300 4.36 -26.98 8.42
C GLN A 300 4.33 -25.46 8.18
N LEU A 301 3.95 -24.66 9.18
CA LEU A 301 4.01 -23.19 9.09
C LEU A 301 5.41 -22.67 8.78
N ARG A 302 6.46 -23.24 9.39
CA ARG A 302 7.85 -22.85 9.09
C ARG A 302 8.26 -23.23 7.67
N GLU A 303 7.82 -24.40 7.20
CA GLU A 303 8.11 -24.87 5.84
C GLU A 303 7.41 -24.01 4.79
N VAL A 304 6.13 -23.69 4.99
CA VAL A 304 5.37 -22.79 4.13
C VAL A 304 5.99 -21.39 4.11
N ARG A 305 6.38 -20.84 5.27
CA ARG A 305 7.09 -19.55 5.36
C ARG A 305 8.45 -19.56 4.66
N ARG A 306 9.16 -20.69 4.65
CA ARG A 306 10.39 -20.85 3.88
C ARG A 306 10.09 -20.87 2.38
N ASN A 307 9.01 -21.54 1.97
CA ASN A 307 8.60 -21.61 0.57
C ASN A 307 8.16 -20.25 0.01
N LEU A 308 7.65 -19.33 0.84
CA LEU A 308 7.38 -17.94 0.45
C LEU A 308 8.62 -17.21 -0.10
N ARG A 309 9.83 -17.53 0.40
CA ARG A 309 11.08 -16.88 -0.02
C ARG A 309 11.87 -17.68 -1.06
N LYS A 310 11.50 -18.93 -1.31
CA LYS A 310 12.29 -19.86 -2.14
C LYS A 310 12.58 -19.32 -3.54
N ASP A 311 11.58 -18.72 -4.18
CA ASP A 311 11.73 -18.20 -5.54
C ASP A 311 12.69 -16.99 -5.54
N VAL A 312 12.56 -16.09 -4.55
CA VAL A 312 13.45 -14.93 -4.36
C VAL A 312 14.88 -15.38 -4.08
N ASP A 313 15.06 -16.33 -3.16
CA ASP A 313 16.36 -16.88 -2.79
C ASP A 313 17.03 -17.56 -4.00
N SER A 314 16.25 -18.23 -4.85
CA SER A 314 16.76 -18.88 -6.07
C SER A 314 17.23 -17.87 -7.12
N LEU A 315 16.49 -16.78 -7.31
CA LEU A 315 16.84 -15.67 -8.19
C LEU A 315 18.12 -14.98 -7.69
N GLU A 316 18.17 -14.65 -6.41
CA GLU A 316 19.33 -14.04 -5.77
C GLU A 316 20.57 -14.93 -5.89
N THR A 317 20.43 -16.22 -5.61
CA THR A 317 21.52 -17.20 -5.71
C THR A 317 22.04 -17.33 -7.14
N ARG A 318 21.14 -17.39 -8.12
CA ARG A 318 21.50 -17.45 -9.55
C ARG A 318 22.25 -16.19 -9.98
N LEU A 319 21.77 -15.01 -9.58
CA LEU A 319 22.44 -13.73 -9.88
C LEU A 319 23.81 -13.63 -9.21
N LYS A 320 23.93 -14.07 -7.96
CA LYS A 320 25.21 -14.17 -7.24
C LYS A 320 26.21 -15.05 -7.99
N TRP A 321 25.81 -16.26 -8.42
CA TRP A 321 26.70 -17.15 -9.17
C TRP A 321 27.11 -16.57 -10.52
N ILE A 322 26.19 -15.97 -11.26
CA ILE A 322 26.51 -15.31 -12.54
C ILE A 322 27.53 -14.19 -12.33
N ASN A 323 27.38 -13.39 -11.27
CA ASN A 323 28.27 -12.26 -11.02
C ASN A 323 29.66 -12.71 -10.48
N ILE A 324 29.69 -13.65 -9.53
CA ILE A 324 30.93 -14.16 -8.92
C ILE A 324 31.74 -15.00 -9.92
N ALA A 325 31.10 -15.92 -10.65
CA ALA A 325 31.79 -16.82 -11.56
C ALA A 325 31.91 -16.26 -13.00
N GLY A 326 31.06 -15.31 -13.40
CA GLY A 326 31.03 -14.80 -14.76
C GLY A 326 32.30 -14.10 -15.18
N MET A 327 32.81 -13.15 -14.37
CA MET A 327 34.01 -12.39 -14.73
C MET A 327 35.28 -13.26 -14.82
N PRO A 328 35.59 -14.14 -13.84
CA PRO A 328 36.71 -15.05 -13.96
C PRO A 328 36.62 -15.98 -15.20
N LEU A 329 35.42 -16.46 -15.53
CA LEU A 329 35.21 -17.27 -16.74
C LEU A 329 35.48 -16.48 -18.02
N VAL A 330 35.00 -15.24 -18.12
CA VAL A 330 35.27 -14.38 -19.28
C VAL A 330 36.78 -14.15 -19.44
N VAL A 331 37.48 -13.83 -18.35
CA VAL A 331 38.94 -13.59 -18.38
C VAL A 331 39.71 -14.85 -18.79
N THR A 332 39.34 -16.02 -18.26
CA THR A 332 40.00 -17.29 -18.62
C THR A 332 39.76 -17.65 -20.09
N PHE A 333 38.54 -17.49 -20.61
CA PHE A 333 38.26 -17.73 -22.04
C PHE A 333 39.00 -16.74 -22.96
N VAL A 334 39.05 -15.45 -22.62
CA VAL A 334 39.82 -14.45 -23.40
C VAL A 334 41.31 -14.78 -23.37
N GLY A 335 41.86 -15.14 -22.21
CA GLY A 335 43.26 -15.53 -22.05
C GLY A 335 43.62 -16.77 -22.88
N LEU A 336 42.78 -17.81 -22.85
CA LEU A 336 42.94 -19.02 -23.69
C LEU A 336 42.86 -18.69 -25.19
N GLY A 337 41.91 -17.83 -25.58
CA GLY A 337 41.79 -17.37 -26.97
C GLY A 337 43.05 -16.65 -27.46
N LEU A 338 43.58 -15.72 -26.66
CA LEU A 338 44.83 -15.02 -26.97
C LEU A 338 46.03 -15.97 -27.03
N ALA A 339 46.11 -16.95 -26.14
CA ALA A 339 47.16 -17.96 -26.15
C ALA A 339 47.15 -18.81 -27.43
N LEU A 340 45.96 -19.23 -27.88
CA LEU A 340 45.79 -19.99 -29.14
C LEU A 340 46.17 -19.15 -30.37
N VAL A 341 45.77 -17.87 -30.41
CA VAL A 341 46.14 -16.95 -31.50
C VAL A 341 47.66 -16.72 -31.54
N LYS A 342 48.28 -16.49 -30.38
CA LYS A 342 49.75 -16.35 -30.29
C LYS A 342 50.45 -17.64 -30.75
N ARG A 343 50.00 -18.81 -30.30
CA ARG A 343 50.59 -20.10 -30.70
C ARG A 343 50.54 -20.32 -32.21
N LYS A 344 49.42 -19.99 -32.87
CA LYS A 344 49.32 -20.07 -34.33
C LYS A 344 50.25 -19.09 -35.06
N LYS A 345 50.40 -17.86 -34.56
CA LYS A 345 51.31 -16.86 -35.15
C LYS A 345 52.79 -17.22 -34.96
N THR A 346 53.16 -17.82 -33.83
CA THR A 346 54.56 -18.22 -33.57
C THR A 346 54.93 -19.54 -34.24
N ALA A 347 53.97 -20.44 -34.48
CA ALA A 347 54.21 -21.69 -35.22
C ALA A 347 54.31 -21.50 -36.75
N ALA A 348 53.92 -20.33 -37.26
CA ALA A 348 54.00 -19.98 -38.69
C ALA A 348 55.29 -19.21 -39.04
N LYS A 349 56.28 -19.20 -38.15
CA LYS A 349 57.59 -18.59 -38.32
C LYS A 349 58.65 -19.62 -37.96
#